data_AF-A0A120EV38-F1
#
_entry.id   AF-A0A120EV38-F1
#
_cell.length_a   1.000
_cell.length_b   1.000
_cell.length_c   1.000
_cell.angle_alpha   90.00
_cell.angle_beta   90.00
_cell.angle_gamma   90.00
#
_symmetry.space_group_name_H-M   'P 1'
#
loop_
_entity.id
_entity.type
_entity.pdbx_description
1 polymer ?
#
loop_
_entity_poly.entity_id
_entity_poly.type
_entity_poly.pdbx_seq_one_letter_code
_entity_poly.pdbx_strand_id
1 'polypeptide(L)' 'MTTPLPATLTDTLAALLGAEGWRTDDTSRRSYGEDDSRRWALADAVALPQTRAQVQAIVRACRAHRVPIVAR' A
#
# COMPACT_ATOMS: atom_id res chain seq x y z
N MET A 1 17.95 3.08 3.92
CA MET A 1 17.33 2.16 4.89
C MET A 1 15.82 2.32 4.78
N THR A 2 15.11 1.30 4.30
CA THR A 2 13.65 1.32 4.25
C THR A 2 13.13 1.08 5.65
N THR A 3 12.27 1.98 6.15
CA THR A 3 11.60 1.76 7.44
C THR A 3 10.46 0.79 7.20
N PRO A 4 10.40 -0.37 7.88
CA PRO A 4 9.31 -1.31 7.68
C PRO A 4 7.97 -0.68 8.09
N LEU A 5 6.90 -1.04 7.37
CA LEU A 5 5.55 -0.62 7.75
C LEU A 5 5.20 -1.12 9.15
N PRO A 6 4.45 -0.34 9.96
CA PRO A 6 3.96 -0.81 11.25
C PRO A 6 3.15 -2.10 11.09
N ALA A 7 3.46 -3.13 11.88
CA ALA A 7 2.80 -4.43 11.79
C ALA A 7 1.27 -4.34 11.91
N THR A 8 0.77 -3.51 12.83
CA THR A 8 -0.67 -3.28 13.01
C THR A 8 -1.35 -2.69 11.76
N LEU A 9 -0.64 -1.86 10.99
CA LEU A 9 -1.15 -1.32 9.73
C LEU A 9 -1.22 -2.44 8.68
N THR A 10 -0.15 -3.21 8.56
CA THR A 10 -0.09 -4.36 7.64
C THR A 10 -1.21 -5.35 7.91
N ASP A 11 -1.43 -5.72 9.17
CA ASP A 11 -2.49 -6.66 9.56
C ASP A 11 -3.89 -6.10 9.25
N THR A 12 -4.11 -4.82 9.55
CA THR A 12 -5.38 -4.13 9.29
C THR A 12 -5.69 -4.11 7.79
N LEU A 13 -4.71 -3.77 6.95
CA LEU A 13 -4.90 -3.67 5.51
C LEU A 13 -5.00 -5.05 4.84
N ALA A 14 -4.24 -6.05 5.32
CA ALA A 14 -4.38 -7.43 4.89
C ALA A 14 -5.78 -7.99 5.20
N ALA A 15 -6.33 -7.73 6.40
CA ALA A 15 -7.68 -8.14 6.77
C ALA A 15 -8.75 -7.42 5.95
N LEU A 16 -8.57 -6.13 5.66
CA LEU A 16 -9.52 -5.31 4.90
C LEU A 16 -9.60 -5.70 3.41
N LEU A 17 -8.45 -6.04 2.81
CA LEU A 17 -8.30 -6.16 1.36
C LEU A 17 -8.09 -7.62 0.89
N GLY A 18 -7.76 -8.53 1.80
CA GLY A 18 -7.43 -9.92 1.48
C GLY A 18 -6.12 -10.06 0.71
N ALA A 19 -5.79 -11.31 0.33
CA ALA A 19 -4.54 -11.65 -0.35
C ALA A 19 -4.40 -11.04 -1.76
N GLU A 20 -5.52 -10.78 -2.43
CA GLU A 20 -5.54 -10.13 -3.75
C GLU A 20 -5.42 -8.61 -3.66
N GLY A 21 -5.94 -8.02 -2.58
CA GLY A 21 -6.00 -6.57 -2.43
C GLY A 21 -4.86 -5.95 -1.62
N TRP A 22 -4.11 -6.72 -0.84
CA TRP A 22 -2.92 -6.26 -0.12
C TRP A 22 -1.68 -7.02 -0.59
N ARG A 23 -0.79 -6.33 -1.31
CA ARG A 23 0.36 -6.95 -1.97
C ARG A 23 1.67 -6.42 -1.39
N THR A 24 2.49 -7.34 -0.89
CA THR A 24 3.85 -7.06 -0.39
C THR A 24 4.91 -7.82 -1.18
N ASP A 25 4.52 -8.55 -2.22
CA ASP A 25 5.45 -9.25 -3.11
C ASP A 25 6.28 -8.26 -3.95
N ASP A 26 7.51 -8.65 -4.26
CA ASP A 26 8.46 -7.79 -4.97
C ASP A 26 7.99 -7.39 -6.36
N THR A 27 7.25 -8.26 -7.05
CA THR A 27 6.71 -7.99 -8.39
C THR A 27 5.74 -6.82 -8.34
N SER A 28 4.73 -6.90 -7.47
CA SER A 28 3.73 -5.84 -7.31
C SER A 28 4.36 -4.54 -6.86
N ARG A 29 5.26 -4.58 -5.87
CA ARG A 29 5.93 -3.37 -5.35
C ARG A 29 6.79 -2.66 -6.40
N ARG A 30 7.41 -3.40 -7.34
CA ARG A 30 8.17 -2.83 -8.46
C ARG A 30 7.25 -2.25 -9.52
N SER A 31 6.28 -3.01 -10.01
CA SER A 31 5.34 -2.54 -11.05
C SER A 31 4.54 -1.31 -10.64
N TYR A 32 4.32 -1.13 -9.33
CA TYR A 32 3.63 0.03 -8.79
C TYR A 32 4.55 1.16 -8.32
N GLY A 33 5.88 0.96 -8.33
CA GLY A 33 6.89 1.91 -7.86
C GLY A 33 7.59 2.72 -8.97
N GLU A 34 7.20 2.53 -10.22
CA GLU A 34 7.79 3.20 -11.39
C GLU A 34 6.70 3.82 -12.29
N ASP A 35 7.12 4.80 -13.09
CA ASP A 35 6.34 5.42 -14.16
C ASP A 35 7.23 5.67 -15.40
N ASP A 36 6.66 6.22 -16.47
CA ASP A 36 7.38 6.48 -17.72
C ASP A 36 8.48 7.55 -17.62
N SER A 37 8.65 8.19 -16.46
CA SER A 37 9.71 9.18 -16.24
C SER A 37 11.11 8.56 -16.09
N ARG A 38 11.21 7.22 -16.09
CA ARG A 38 12.43 6.45 -15.79
C ARG A 38 12.93 6.63 -14.36
N ARG A 39 12.11 7.21 -13.48
CA ARG A 39 12.35 7.27 -12.04
C ARG A 39 11.55 6.16 -11.37
N TRP A 40 12.11 5.62 -10.30
CA TRP A 40 11.46 4.59 -9.52
C TRP A 40 11.72 4.81 -8.04
N ALA A 41 10.72 4.47 -7.23
CA ALA A 41 10.80 4.35 -5.79
C ALA A 41 10.03 3.10 -5.39
N LEU A 42 10.72 2.12 -4.81
CA LEU A 42 10.10 0.85 -4.45
C LEU A 42 9.02 1.10 -3.38
N ALA A 43 7.78 0.73 -3.68
CA ALA A 43 6.69 0.82 -2.72
C ALA A 43 6.94 -0.13 -1.53
N ASP A 44 6.52 0.26 -0.33
CA ASP A 44 6.58 -0.64 0.84
C ASP A 44 5.52 -1.74 0.73
N ALA A 45 4.34 -1.40 0.21
CA ALA A 45 3.24 -2.30 -0.10
C ALA A 45 2.29 -1.65 -1.13
N VAL A 46 1.43 -2.45 -1.75
CA VAL A 46 0.42 -2.00 -2.72
C VAL A 46 -0.97 -2.40 -2.23
N ALA A 47 -1.89 -1.44 -2.21
CA ALA A 47 -3.30 -1.65 -1.88
C ALA A 47 -4.17 -1.52 -3.14
N LEU A 48 -4.97 -2.54 -3.43
CA LEU A 48 -5.89 -2.61 -4.57
C LEU A 48 -7.35 -2.69 -4.06
N PRO A 49 -7.94 -1.58 -3.61
CA PRO A 49 -9.32 -1.55 -3.13
C PRO A 49 -10.33 -1.72 -4.27
N GLN A 50 -11.41 -2.45 -4.01
CA GLN A 50 -12.51 -2.67 -4.95
C GLN A 50 -13.72 -1.78 -4.68
N THR A 51 -13.78 -1.15 -3.50
CA THR A 51 -14.90 -0.30 -3.10
C THR A 51 -14.44 1.04 -2.54
N ARG A 52 -15.30 2.06 -2.65
CA ARG A 52 -15.06 3.38 -2.05
C ARG A 52 -14.89 3.29 -0.53
N ALA A 53 -15.61 2.39 0.12
CA ALA A 53 -15.50 2.16 1.56
C ALA A 53 -14.11 1.65 1.96
N GLN A 54 -13.51 0.75 1.15
CA GLN A 54 -12.14 0.30 1.35
C GLN A 54 -11.13 1.43 1.16
N VAL A 55 -11.27 2.27 0.13
CA VAL A 55 -10.41 3.46 -0.06
C VAL A 55 -10.43 4.35 1.19
N GLN A 56 -11.61 4.66 1.71
CA GLN A 56 -11.75 5.47 2.91
C GLN A 56 -11.10 4.81 4.15
N ALA A 57 -11.22 3.50 4.29
CA ALA A 57 -10.60 2.76 5.38
C ALA A 57 -9.06 2.75 5.28
N ILE A 58 -8.50 2.60 4.08
CA ILE A 58 -7.05 2.72 3.83
C ILE A 58 -6.56 4.09 4.27
N VAL A 59 -7.19 5.17 3.80
CA VAL A 59 -6.78 6.55 4.14
C VAL A 59 -6.80 6.78 5.65
N ARG A 60 -7.84 6.30 6.34
CA ARG A 60 -7.95 6.40 7.81
C ARG A 60 -6.84 5.61 8.53
N ALA A 61 -6.57 4.38 8.11
CA ALA A 61 -5.54 3.54 8.71
C ALA A 61 -4.13 4.13 8.52
N CYS A 62 -3.77 4.52 7.29
CA CYS A 62 -2.49 5.15 7.00
C CYS A 62 -2.32 6.47 7.78
N ARG A 63 -3.37 7.29 7.89
CA ARG A 63 -3.34 8.52 8.70
C ARG A 63 -3.02 8.24 10.17
N ALA A 64 -3.63 7.22 10.77
CA ALA A 64 -3.39 6.86 12.17
C ALA A 64 -1.93 6.46 12.43
N HIS A 65 -1.29 5.83 11.45
CA HIS A 65 0.11 5.39 11.50
C HIS A 65 1.11 6.37 10.88
N ARG A 66 0.64 7.52 10.36
CA ARG A 66 1.45 8.50 9.61
C ARG A 66 2.20 7.91 8.42
N VAL A 67 1.60 6.95 7.73
CA VAL A 67 2.15 6.33 6.52
C VAL A 67 1.66 7.12 5.29
N PRO A 68 2.57 7.56 4.39
CA PRO A 68 2.18 8.28 3.18
C PRO A 68 1.43 7.36 2.19
N ILE A 69 0.60 7.97 1.35
CA ILE A 69 -0.14 7.27 0.30
C ILE A 69 0.15 7.96 -1.03
N VAL A 70 0.40 7.17 -2.07
CA VAL A 70 0.44 7.61 -3.46
C VAL A 70 -0.73 6.94 -4.19
N ALA A 71 -1.69 7.73 -4.65
CA ALA A 71 -2.80 7.23 -5.47
C ALA A 71 -2.37 7.18 -6.94
N ARG A 72 -2.74 6.10 -7.65
CA ARG A 72 -2.47 5.86 -9.07
C ARG A 72 -3.63 5.15 -9.75
#